data_AF-A0A6B3ETM1-F1
#
_entry.id   AF-A0A6B3ETM1-F1
#
_cell.length_a   1.000
_cell.length_b   1.000
_cell.length_c   1.000
_cell.angle_alpha   90.00
_cell.angle_beta   90.00
_cell.angle_gamma   90.00
#
_symmetry.space_group_name_H-M   'P 1'
#
loop_
_entity.id
_entity.type
_entity.pdbx_description
1 polymer ?
#
loop_
_entity_poly.entity_id
_entity_poly.type
_entity_poly.pdbx_seq_one_letter_code
_entity_poly.pdbx_strand_id
1 'polypeptide(L)'
;LYQLHQVDPAVPFEDQIGELKKLKDEGKIGAIGLNEVTVEQVAAARRIVEIASVQNQYSVTQRHHEDVLEYCTREGLPFISWFPLDIGAL
;
A
#
# COMPACT_ATOMS: atom_id res chain seq x y z
N LEU A 1 -2.69 8.05 9.60
CA LEU A 1 -2.42 6.97 8.63
C LEU A 1 -1.30 6.11 9.18
N TYR A 2 -1.51 4.80 9.32
CA TYR A 2 -0.49 3.82 9.68
C TYR A 2 -0.28 2.90 8.48
N GLN A 3 0.96 2.76 8.01
CA GLN A 3 1.26 2.00 6.80
C GLN A 3 1.97 0.70 7.15
N LEU A 4 1.53 -0.41 6.55
CA LEU A 4 2.32 -1.64 6.55
C LEU A 4 3.56 -1.37 5.68
N HIS A 5 4.72 -1.16 6.31
CA HIS A 5 5.94 -0.74 5.62
C HIS A 5 6.40 -1.79 4.61
N GLN A 6 6.32 -3.07 4.95
CA GLN A 6 6.58 -4.15 4.00
C GLN A 6 5.85 -5.38 4.48
N VAL A 7 5.40 -6.22 3.54
CA VAL A 7 4.80 -7.50 3.89
C VAL A 7 5.90 -8.43 4.42
N ASP A 8 5.74 -8.87 5.67
CA ASP A 8 6.62 -9.88 6.24
C ASP A 8 6.31 -11.25 5.59
N PRO A 9 7.25 -11.90 4.88
CA PRO A 9 6.99 -13.21 4.27
C PRO A 9 6.84 -14.34 5.28
N ALA A 10 7.24 -14.15 6.55
CA ALA A 10 7.08 -15.15 7.60
C ALA A 10 5.68 -15.15 8.24
N VAL A 11 4.87 -14.13 7.97
CA VAL A 11 3.52 -13.99 8.52
C VAL A 11 2.51 -13.93 7.37
N PRO A 12 1.42 -14.73 7.38
CA PRO A 12 0.39 -14.62 6.36
C PRO A 12 -0.08 -13.17 6.17
N PHE A 13 -0.22 -12.73 4.92
CA PHE A 13 -0.55 -11.34 4.61
C PHE A 13 -1.86 -10.90 5.26
N GLU A 14 -2.87 -11.76 5.23
CA GLU A 14 -4.19 -11.53 5.80
C GLU A 14 -4.14 -11.38 7.33
N ASP A 15 -3.22 -12.06 8.02
CA ASP A 15 -3.03 -11.91 9.47
C ASP A 15 -2.43 -10.54 9.80
N GLN A 16 -1.47 -10.07 8.99
CA GLN A 16 -0.88 -8.73 9.13
C GLN A 16 -1.94 -7.64 8.92
N ILE A 17 -2.76 -7.76 7.87
CA ILE A 17 -3.87 -6.83 7.60
C ILE A 17 -4.95 -6.92 8.69
N GLY A 18 -5.25 -8.13 9.16
CA GLY A 18 -6.19 -8.37 10.24
C GLY A 18 -5.79 -7.67 11.52
N GLU A 19 -4.50 -7.66 11.86
CA GLU A 19 -4.01 -6.96 13.05
C GLU A 19 -4.11 -5.44 12.89
N LEU A 20 -3.77 -4.88 11.73
CA LEU A 20 -3.99 -3.45 11.46
C LEU A 20 -5.47 -3.08 11.56
N LYS A 21 -6.37 -3.95 11.09
CA LYS A 21 -7.81 -3.76 11.26
C LYS A 21 -8.20 -3.71 12.74
N LYS A 22 -7.71 -4.62 13.59
CA LYS A 22 -7.98 -4.58 15.04
C LYS A 22 -7.52 -3.27 15.65
N LEU A 23 -6.31 -2.80 15.33
CA LEU A 23 -5.80 -1.52 15.81
C LEU A 23 -6.69 -0.33 15.38
N LYS A 24 -7.28 -0.38 14.17
CA LYS A 24 -8.25 0.62 13.70
C LYS A 24 -9.56 0.53 14.49
N ASP A 25 -10.09 -0.68 14.68
CA ASP A 25 -11.34 -0.92 15.41
C ASP A 25 -11.23 -0.53 16.90
N GLU A 26 -10.05 -0.71 17.50
CA GLU A 26 -9.71 -0.25 18.86
C GLU A 26 -9.51 1.27 18.95
N GLY A 27 -9.57 2.00 17.83
CA GLY A 27 -9.39 3.45 17.78
C GLY A 27 -7.94 3.92 17.92
N LYS A 28 -6.96 3.00 17.88
CA LYS A 28 -5.53 3.33 18.01
C LYS A 28 -4.96 3.96 16.75
N ILE A 29 -5.51 3.63 15.58
CA ILE A 29 -5.12 4.22 14.29
C ILE A 29 -6.35 4.67 13.51
N GLY A 30 -6.24 5.81 12.82
CA GLY A 30 -7.36 6.37 12.05
C GLY A 30 -7.55 5.78 10.64
N ALA A 31 -6.45 5.37 9.99
CA ALA A 31 -6.46 4.88 8.61
C ALA A 31 -5.28 3.95 8.35
N ILE A 32 -5.44 3.02 7.40
CA ILE A 32 -4.45 2.00 7.04
C ILE A 32 -3.96 2.26 5.62
N GLY A 33 -2.65 2.22 5.40
CA GLY A 33 -2.03 2.22 4.07
C GLY A 33 -1.11 1.02 3.88
N LEU A 34 -0.70 0.78 2.65
CA LEU A 34 0.20 -0.32 2.27
C LEU A 34 1.44 0.24 1.59
N ASN A 35 2.59 -0.39 1.76
CA ASN A 35 3.82 -0.05 1.08
C ASN A 35 4.48 -1.28 0.44
N GLU A 36 5.04 -1.11 -0.76
CA GLU A 36 5.71 -2.17 -1.54
C GLU A 36 4.81 -3.42 -1.77
N VAL A 37 3.60 -3.19 -2.30
CA VAL A 37 2.59 -4.25 -2.53
C VAL A 37 2.20 -4.42 -3.99
N THR A 38 1.79 -5.63 -4.37
CA THR A 38 1.22 -5.91 -5.71
C THR A 38 -0.28 -5.59 -5.79
N VAL A 39 -0.84 -5.58 -6.99
CA VAL A 39 -2.30 -5.44 -7.22
C VAL A 39 -3.10 -6.49 -6.46
N GLU A 40 -2.65 -7.75 -6.45
CA GLU A 40 -3.31 -8.86 -5.76
C GLU A 40 -3.36 -8.64 -4.26
N GLN A 41 -2.26 -8.13 -3.68
CA GLN A 41 -2.18 -7.80 -2.26
C GLN A 41 -3.09 -6.62 -1.90
N VAL A 42 -3.12 -5.56 -2.72
CA VAL A 42 -4.06 -4.44 -2.53
C VAL A 42 -5.51 -4.95 -2.57
N ALA A 43 -5.86 -5.78 -3.55
CA ALA A 43 -7.20 -6.36 -3.68
C ALA A 43 -7.54 -7.32 -2.53
N ALA A 44 -6.59 -8.11 -2.03
CA ALA A 44 -6.77 -8.97 -0.86
C ALA A 44 -7.00 -8.15 0.41
N ALA A 45 -6.20 -7.11 0.66
CA ALA A 45 -6.34 -6.26 1.83
C ALA A 45 -7.69 -5.52 1.85
N ARG A 46 -8.14 -5.00 0.69
CA ARG A 46 -9.43 -4.32 0.53
C ARG A 46 -10.65 -5.20 0.80
N ARG A 47 -10.52 -6.53 0.76
CA ARG A 47 -11.58 -7.47 1.19
C ARG A 47 -11.72 -7.57 2.70
N ILE A 48 -10.69 -7.16 3.46
CA ILE A 48 -10.64 -7.26 4.93
C ILE A 48 -10.92 -5.91 5.57
N VAL A 49 -10.29 -4.85 5.07
CA VAL A 49 -10.38 -3.51 5.64
C VAL A 49 -10.22 -2.44 4.56
N GLU A 50 -10.81 -1.28 4.78
CA GLU A 50 -10.60 -0.11 3.93
C GLU A 50 -9.12 0.31 3.94
N ILE A 51 -8.53 0.37 2.75
CA ILE A 51 -7.18 0.86 2.50
C ILE A 51 -7.28 2.31 2.03
N ALA A 52 -6.58 3.20 2.72
CA ALA A 52 -6.62 4.64 2.47
C ALA A 52 -5.57 5.12 1.47
N SER A 53 -4.46 4.39 1.31
CA SER A 53 -3.41 4.71 0.34
C SER A 53 -2.51 3.51 0.05
N VAL A 54 -1.83 3.56 -1.10
CA VAL A 54 -0.71 2.68 -1.46
C VAL A 54 0.53 3.52 -1.72
N GLN A 55 1.67 3.13 -1.16
CA GLN A 55 2.95 3.78 -1.35
C GLN A 55 3.95 2.80 -1.97
N ASN A 56 4.29 2.97 -3.24
CA ASN A 56 5.22 2.08 -3.94
C ASN A 56 6.29 2.89 -4.67
N GLN A 57 7.42 2.26 -4.98
CA GLN A 57 8.45 2.90 -5.80
C GLN A 57 7.92 3.17 -7.20
N TYR A 58 7.96 4.44 -7.62
CA TYR A 58 7.58 4.80 -8.98
C TYR A 58 8.25 6.10 -9.43
N SER A 59 8.82 6.13 -10.63
CA SER A 59 9.35 7.33 -11.28
C SER A 59 9.30 7.16 -12.79
N VAL A 60 9.70 8.19 -13.55
CA VAL A 60 9.84 8.06 -15.01
C VAL A 60 10.85 6.97 -15.38
N THR A 61 11.89 6.78 -14.56
CA THR A 61 12.94 5.77 -14.75
C THR A 61 12.65 4.43 -14.08
N GLN A 62 11.77 4.38 -13.08
CA GLN A 62 11.43 3.19 -12.29
C GLN A 62 9.92 2.90 -12.37
N ARG A 63 9.51 2.03 -13.30
CA ARG A 63 8.09 1.76 -13.60
C ARG A 63 7.62 0.36 -13.23
N HIS A 64 8.34 -0.35 -12.36
CA HIS A 64 8.01 -1.74 -12.00
C HIS A 64 6.69 -1.88 -11.23
N HIS A 65 6.18 -0.81 -10.60
CA HIS A 65 4.85 -0.77 -9.96
C HIS A 65 3.81 0.02 -10.78
N GLU A 66 3.99 0.11 -12.10
CA GLU A 66 3.05 0.79 -13.00
C GLU A 66 1.64 0.19 -12.93
N ASP A 67 1.54 -1.13 -12.88
CA ASP A 67 0.30 -1.87 -12.71
C ASP A 67 -0.46 -1.46 -11.43
N VAL A 68 0.26 -1.25 -10.34
CA VAL A 68 -0.29 -0.78 -9.06
C VAL A 68 -0.76 0.67 -9.17
N LEU A 69 0.00 1.54 -9.83
CA LEU A 69 -0.41 2.92 -10.10
C LEU A 69 -1.70 2.97 -10.93
N GLU A 70 -1.77 2.18 -12.01
CA GLU A 70 -2.94 2.08 -12.88
C GLU A 70 -4.15 1.52 -12.12
N TYR A 71 -3.95 0.48 -11.32
CA TYR A 71 -4.98 -0.07 -10.44
C TYR A 71 -5.51 1.00 -9.47
N CYS A 72 -4.62 1.70 -8.76
CA CYS A 72 -4.99 2.74 -7.82
C CYS A 72 -5.77 3.87 -8.51
N THR A 73 -5.31 4.30 -9.69
CA THR A 73 -5.98 5.33 -10.49
C THR A 73 -7.39 4.92 -10.89
N ARG A 74 -7.56 3.70 -11.41
CA ARG A 74 -8.87 3.17 -11.82
C ARG A 74 -9.84 3.05 -10.65
N GLU A 75 -9.34 2.64 -9.49
CA GLU A 75 -10.15 2.38 -8.30
C GLU A 75 -10.38 3.62 -7.42
N GLY A 76 -9.81 4.77 -7.79
CA GLY A 76 -9.88 6.00 -6.99
C GLY A 76 -9.10 5.93 -5.68
N LEU A 77 -8.07 5.08 -5.61
CA LEU A 77 -7.23 4.90 -4.44
C LEU A 77 -6.00 5.83 -4.51
N PRO A 78 -5.69 6.62 -3.47
CA PRO A 78 -4.48 7.44 -3.45
C PRO A 78 -3.20 6.62 -3.59
N PHE A 79 -2.35 7.00 -4.55
CA PHE A 79 -1.02 6.44 -4.75
C PHE A 79 0.05 7.46 -4.34
N ILE A 80 1.03 7.03 -3.54
CA ILE A 80 2.14 7.85 -3.07
C ILE A 80 3.44 7.28 -3.65
N SER A 81 4.09 7.99 -4.57
CA SER A 81 5.44 7.61 -5.00
C SER A 81 6.47 8.04 -3.94
N TRP A 82 7.25 7.09 -3.43
CA TRP A 82 8.38 7.41 -2.54
C TRP A 82 9.69 7.73 -3.28
N PHE A 83 9.74 7.52 -4.60
CA PHE A 83 10.96 7.72 -5.42
C PHE A 83 10.77 8.61 -6.67
N PRO A 84 9.96 9.69 -6.62
CA PRO A 84 9.46 10.33 -7.84
C PRO A 84 10.55 10.99 -8.71
N LEU A 85 11.69 11.37 -8.13
CA LEU A 85 12.77 12.12 -8.80
C LEU A 85 14.10 11.35 -8.89
N ASP A 86 14.10 10.03 -8.64
CA ASP A 86 15.31 9.20 -8.71
C ASP A 86 16.50 9.80 -7.92
N ILE A 87 16.22 10.23 -6.69
CA ILE A 87 17.20 10.88 -5.80
C ILE A 87 17.82 12.15 -6.42
N GLY A 88 17.07 12.85 -7.28
CA GLY A 88 17.51 14.09 -7.93
C GLY A 88 18.27 13.88 -9.25
N ALA A 89 18.22 12.69 -9.84
CA ALA A 89 18.83 12.40 -11.14
C ALA A 89 17.93 12.73 -12.34
N LEU A 90 16.64 13.04 -12.11
CA LEU A 90 15.69 13.52 -13.13
C LEU A 90 15.74 15.03 -13.34
#